data_AF-A0A1V1W8L2-F1
#
_entry.id   AF-A0A1V1W8L2-F1
#
_cell.length_a   1.000
_cell.length_b   1.000
_cell.length_c   1.000
_cell.angle_alpha   90.00
_cell.angle_beta   90.00
_cell.angle_gamma   90.00
#
_symmetry.space_group_name_H-M   'P 1'
#
loop_
_entity.id
_entity.type
_entity.pdbx_description
1 polymer ?
#
loop_
_entity_poly.entity_id
_entity_poly.type
_entity_poly.pdbx_seq_one_letter_code
_entity_poly.pdbx_strand_id
1 'polypeptide(L)'
;MDEQVTTAAKTLVRWCYVRGFDERALGCSEELLKAAADQALGRAAPAHLEHSLWQQTAALLRQRSDWDREHQVSAPTSAACLPCAVAVDQCPTHAGRRCRACGGQLHRIVVDEGFDTHPCCDRPGANGSLAFLEHTAQLLGATLLAQRA
;
A
#
# COMPACT_ATOMS: atom_id res chain seq x y z
N MET A 1 -12.27 -16.32 -24.14
CA MET A 1 -11.80 -15.83 -22.82
C MET A 1 -12.25 -16.86 -21.79
N ASP A 2 -11.34 -17.35 -20.97
CA ASP A 2 -11.61 -18.45 -20.03
C ASP A 2 -12.56 -17.96 -18.92
N GLU A 3 -13.69 -18.65 -18.76
CA GLU A 3 -14.72 -18.35 -17.76
C GLU A 3 -14.18 -18.50 -16.33
N GLN A 4 -13.21 -19.40 -16.14
CA GLN A 4 -12.54 -19.59 -14.85
C GLN A 4 -11.67 -18.39 -14.50
N VAL A 5 -10.93 -17.84 -15.46
CA VAL A 5 -10.10 -16.64 -15.26
C VAL A 5 -10.97 -15.44 -14.94
N THR A 6 -12.10 -15.28 -15.64
CA THR A 6 -13.04 -14.19 -15.40
C THR A 6 -13.64 -14.27 -13.99
N THR A 7 -14.00 -15.47 -13.54
CA THR A 7 -14.56 -15.68 -12.20
C THR A 7 -13.51 -15.40 -11.12
N ALA A 8 -12.28 -15.91 -11.29
CA ALA A 8 -11.18 -15.64 -10.36
C ALA A 8 -10.84 -14.15 -10.29
N ALA A 9 -10.80 -13.44 -11.42
CA ALA A 9 -10.55 -12.01 -11.47
C ALA A 9 -11.62 -11.22 -10.70
N LYS A 10 -12.91 -11.54 -10.85
CA LYS A 10 -13.98 -10.89 -10.09
C LYS A 10 -13.85 -11.11 -8.58
N THR A 11 -13.49 -12.32 -8.16
CA THR A 11 -13.22 -12.62 -6.74
C THR A 11 -12.06 -11.79 -6.21
N LEU A 12 -10.95 -11.72 -6.97
CA LEU A 12 -9.79 -10.90 -6.61
C LEU A 12 -10.13 -9.43 -6.51
N VAL A 13 -10.87 -8.88 -7.49
CA VAL A 13 -11.29 -7.47 -7.49
C VAL A 13 -12.08 -7.15 -6.24
N ARG A 14 -13.05 -7.99 -5.86
CA ARG A 14 -13.85 -7.77 -4.66
C ARG A 14 -12.96 -7.78 -3.41
N TRP A 15 -12.03 -8.74 -3.32
CA TRP A 15 -11.11 -8.85 -2.19
C TRP A 15 -10.14 -7.67 -2.11
N CYS A 16 -9.55 -7.26 -3.24
CA CYS A 16 -8.66 -6.11 -3.35
C CYS A 16 -9.39 -4.81 -2.97
N TYR A 17 -10.57 -4.57 -3.53
CA TYR A 17 -11.33 -3.35 -3.32
C TYR A 17 -11.66 -3.13 -1.83
N VAL A 18 -12.22 -4.13 -1.14
CA VAL A 18 -12.57 -3.99 0.29
C VAL A 18 -11.35 -3.77 1.18
N ARG A 19 -10.16 -4.13 0.72
CA ARG A 19 -8.89 -3.92 1.42
C ARG A 19 -8.14 -2.67 0.98
N GLY A 20 -8.74 -1.84 0.12
CA GLY A 20 -8.14 -0.60 -0.33
C GLY A 20 -6.93 -0.78 -1.26
N PHE A 21 -6.89 -1.87 -2.03
CA PHE A 21 -5.93 -2.02 -3.13
C PHE A 21 -6.31 -1.12 -4.29
N ASP A 22 -5.34 -0.33 -4.75
CA ASP A 22 -5.37 0.42 -6.02
C ASP A 22 -4.71 -0.44 -7.11
N GLU A 23 -5.12 -0.26 -8.38
CA GLU A 23 -4.46 -0.89 -9.53
C GLU A 23 -2.94 -0.64 -9.60
N ARG A 24 -2.46 0.48 -9.05
CA ARG A 24 -1.03 0.83 -8.97
C ARG A 24 -0.24 -0.14 -8.09
N ALA A 25 -0.89 -0.75 -7.10
CA ALA A 25 -0.28 -1.74 -6.23
C ALA A 25 -0.08 -3.11 -6.93
N LEU A 26 -0.64 -3.28 -8.13
CA LEU A 26 -0.45 -4.48 -8.96
C LEU A 26 0.87 -4.48 -9.76
N GLY A 27 1.65 -3.39 -9.71
CA GLY A 27 3.01 -3.33 -10.25
C GLY A 27 4.10 -3.75 -9.25
N CYS A 28 3.72 -4.28 -8.10
CA CYS A 28 4.63 -4.62 -7.00
C CYS A 28 5.04 -6.10 -7.00
N SER A 29 5.89 -6.51 -6.02
CA SER A 29 6.48 -7.85 -5.90
C SER A 29 5.50 -9.00 -6.21
N GLU A 30 5.92 -9.88 -7.14
CA GLU A 30 5.16 -11.08 -7.56
C GLU A 30 4.79 -11.99 -6.37
N GLU A 31 5.66 -12.08 -5.36
CA GLU A 31 5.40 -12.91 -4.18
C GLU A 31 4.21 -12.40 -3.35
N LEU A 32 4.08 -11.07 -3.21
CA LEU A 32 2.97 -10.45 -2.47
C LEU A 32 1.67 -10.55 -3.26
N LEU A 33 1.74 -10.44 -4.59
CA LEU A 33 0.60 -10.68 -5.46
C LEU A 33 0.13 -12.12 -5.32
N LYS A 34 1.03 -13.10 -5.43
CA LYS A 34 0.69 -14.51 -5.22
C LYS A 34 0.04 -14.78 -3.87
N ALA A 35 0.59 -14.26 -2.78
CA ALA A 35 -0.01 -14.38 -1.46
C ALA A 35 -1.42 -13.75 -1.38
N ALA A 36 -1.63 -12.60 -2.02
CA ALA A 36 -2.95 -11.98 -2.12
C ALA A 36 -3.94 -12.87 -2.88
N ALA A 37 -3.50 -13.47 -4.00
CA ALA A 37 -4.36 -14.36 -4.78
C ALA A 37 -4.72 -15.64 -4.02
N ASP A 38 -3.74 -16.24 -3.33
CA ASP A 38 -3.97 -17.44 -2.52
C ASP A 38 -5.01 -17.20 -1.43
N GLN A 39 -4.91 -16.06 -0.74
CA GLN A 39 -5.87 -15.66 0.29
C GLN A 39 -7.26 -15.36 -0.29
N ALA A 40 -7.34 -14.62 -1.39
CA ALA A 40 -8.60 -14.24 -2.01
C ALA A 40 -9.36 -15.45 -2.58
N LEU A 41 -8.63 -16.43 -3.13
CA LEU A 41 -9.21 -17.64 -3.71
C LEU A 41 -9.40 -18.75 -2.67
N GLY A 42 -8.80 -18.62 -1.47
CA GLY A 42 -8.78 -19.65 -0.43
C GLY A 42 -7.99 -20.91 -0.82
N ARG A 43 -7.15 -20.82 -1.85
CA ARG A 43 -6.34 -21.90 -2.42
C ARG A 43 -5.21 -21.33 -3.25
N ALA A 44 -4.17 -22.12 -3.49
CA ALA A 44 -3.06 -21.72 -4.35
C ALA A 44 -3.55 -21.27 -5.75
N ALA A 45 -3.15 -20.07 -6.15
CA ALA A 45 -3.42 -19.53 -7.48
C ALA A 45 -2.67 -20.36 -8.53
N PRO A 46 -3.31 -20.73 -9.64
CA PRO A 46 -2.63 -21.49 -10.69
C PRO A 46 -1.54 -20.64 -11.35
N ALA A 47 -0.28 -21.09 -11.27
CA ALA A 47 0.90 -20.35 -11.77
C ALA A 47 0.80 -19.94 -13.25
N HIS A 48 0.11 -20.73 -14.07
CA HIS A 48 -0.07 -20.45 -15.50
C HIS A 48 -1.10 -19.34 -15.78
N LEU A 49 -1.85 -18.89 -14.77
CA LEU A 49 -2.88 -17.85 -14.92
C LEU A 49 -2.44 -16.50 -14.35
N GLU A 50 -1.31 -16.43 -13.64
CA GLU A 50 -0.92 -15.23 -12.87
C GLU A 50 -0.95 -13.95 -13.70
N HIS A 51 -0.31 -13.92 -14.87
CA HIS A 51 -0.21 -12.69 -15.64
C HIS A 51 -1.57 -12.20 -16.18
N SER A 52 -2.32 -13.08 -16.86
CA SER A 52 -3.63 -12.74 -17.42
C SER A 52 -4.67 -12.41 -16.34
N LEU A 53 -4.61 -13.13 -15.21
CA LEU A 53 -5.47 -12.90 -14.06
C LEU A 53 -5.22 -11.52 -13.44
N TRP A 54 -3.96 -11.12 -13.26
CA TRP A 54 -3.61 -9.81 -12.72
C TRP A 54 -3.96 -8.66 -13.67
N GLN A 55 -3.73 -8.83 -14.98
CA GLN A 55 -4.16 -7.85 -15.97
C GLN A 55 -5.68 -7.62 -15.93
N GLN A 56 -6.47 -8.70 -15.86
CA GLN A 56 -7.93 -8.60 -15.80
C GLN A 56 -8.40 -8.01 -14.46
N THR A 57 -7.75 -8.36 -13.36
CA THR A 57 -8.02 -7.79 -12.03
C THR A 57 -7.75 -6.28 -12.02
N ALA A 58 -6.63 -5.83 -12.62
CA ALA A 58 -6.29 -4.42 -12.73
C ALA A 58 -7.32 -3.64 -13.56
N ALA A 59 -7.78 -4.20 -14.68
CA ALA A 59 -8.78 -3.57 -15.53
C ALA A 59 -10.12 -3.40 -14.80
N LEU A 60 -10.55 -4.42 -14.07
CA LEU A 60 -11.80 -4.39 -13.31
C LEU A 60 -11.73 -3.47 -12.07
N LEU A 61 -10.58 -3.37 -11.41
CA LEU A 61 -10.37 -2.41 -10.32
C LEU A 61 -10.45 -0.97 -10.84
N ARG A 62 -9.80 -0.67 -11.97
CA ARG A 62 -9.93 0.65 -12.63
C ARG A 62 -11.38 0.96 -12.97
N GLN A 63 -12.09 0.02 -13.59
CA GLN A 63 -13.50 0.19 -13.92
C GLN A 63 -14.36 0.47 -12.67
N ARG A 64 -14.05 -0.19 -11.54
CA ARG A 64 -14.75 0.07 -10.28
C ARG A 64 -14.43 1.47 -9.73
N SER A 65 -13.16 1.88 -9.74
CA SER A 65 -12.74 3.22 -9.32
C SER A 65 -13.36 4.33 -10.16
N ASP A 66 -13.48 4.12 -11.47
CA ASP A 66 -14.13 5.06 -12.38
C ASP A 66 -15.64 5.15 -12.10
N TRP A 67 -16.30 4.01 -11.87
CA TRP A 67 -17.70 3.98 -11.48
C TRP A 67 -17.95 4.69 -10.14
N ASP A 68 -17.10 4.46 -9.14
CA ASP A 68 -17.21 5.12 -7.83
C ASP A 68 -17.09 6.65 -7.97
N ARG A 69 -16.16 7.11 -8.82
CA ARG A 69 -15.98 8.54 -9.11
C ARG A 69 -17.20 9.15 -9.80
N GLU A 70 -17.74 8.46 -10.81
CA GLU A 70 -18.93 8.90 -11.54
C GLU A 70 -20.15 8.98 -10.62
N HIS A 71 -20.29 8.03 -9.69
CA HIS A 71 -21.44 7.91 -8.80
C HIS A 71 -21.23 8.55 -7.42
N GLN A 72 -20.09 9.22 -7.20
CA GLN A 72 -19.70 9.84 -5.93
C GLN A 72 -19.74 8.88 -4.72
N VAL A 73 -19.45 7.60 -4.96
CA VAL A 73 -19.36 6.61 -3.90
C VAL A 73 -18.00 6.73 -3.23
N SER A 74 -18.00 6.88 -1.91
CA SER A 74 -16.75 6.89 -1.14
C SER A 74 -16.07 5.53 -1.25
N ALA A 75 -14.86 5.51 -1.81
CA ALA A 75 -14.06 4.31 -1.89
C ALA A 75 -13.61 3.84 -0.49
N PRO A 76 -13.31 2.55 -0.32
CA PRO A 76 -12.67 2.02 0.89
C PRO A 76 -11.38 2.77 1.20
N THR A 77 -11.03 2.87 2.49
CA THR A 77 -9.76 3.45 2.91
C THR A 77 -8.60 2.67 2.28
N SER A 78 -7.75 3.37 1.52
CA SER A 78 -6.58 2.77 0.90
C SER A 78 -5.65 2.16 1.96
N ALA A 79 -5.10 0.98 1.66
CA ALA A 79 -4.10 0.39 2.53
C ALA A 79 -2.82 1.27 2.54
N ALA A 80 -2.23 1.45 3.72
CA ALA A 80 -1.02 2.26 3.87
C ALA A 80 0.20 1.69 3.12
N CYS A 81 0.24 0.37 2.89
CA CYS A 81 1.22 -0.29 2.03
C CYS A 81 0.68 -1.64 1.53
N LEU A 82 1.37 -2.24 0.56
CA LEU A 82 1.00 -3.54 0.01
C LEU A 82 0.96 -4.66 1.07
N PRO A 83 1.97 -4.81 1.96
CA PRO A 83 1.86 -5.74 3.08
C PRO A 83 0.71 -5.46 4.05
N CYS A 84 0.22 -4.21 4.21
CA CYS A 84 -0.98 -3.94 5.01
C CYS A 84 -2.22 -4.54 4.36
N ALA A 85 -2.32 -4.43 3.05
CA ALA A 85 -3.45 -4.93 2.33
C ALA A 85 -3.49 -6.48 2.35
N VAL A 86 -2.34 -7.14 2.35
CA VAL A 86 -2.24 -8.62 2.34
C VAL A 86 -2.19 -9.24 3.75
N ALA A 87 -1.88 -8.46 4.80
CA ALA A 87 -1.82 -8.98 6.15
C ALA A 87 -3.19 -9.50 6.63
N VAL A 88 -3.19 -10.70 7.21
CA VAL A 88 -4.36 -11.25 7.90
C VAL A 88 -4.51 -10.62 9.28
N ASP A 89 -3.40 -10.47 10.01
CA ASP A 89 -3.38 -9.90 11.36
C ASP A 89 -2.63 -8.56 11.41
N GLN A 90 -1.30 -8.61 11.25
CA GLN A 90 -0.45 -7.42 11.34
C GLN A 90 0.51 -7.37 10.15
N CYS A 91 0.58 -6.19 9.56
CA CYS A 91 1.53 -5.88 8.50
C CYS A 91 2.96 -5.93 9.05
N PRO A 92 3.92 -6.73 8.53
CA PRO A 92 5.28 -6.75 9.07
C PRO A 92 6.00 -5.39 9.01
N THR A 93 5.56 -4.49 8.12
CA THR A 93 6.01 -3.08 8.04
C THR A 93 5.44 -2.22 9.17
N HIS A 94 4.23 -2.50 9.63
CA HIS A 94 3.51 -1.69 10.62
C HIS A 94 3.19 -2.45 11.91
N ALA A 95 3.67 -3.68 12.05
CA ALA A 95 3.58 -4.54 13.22
C ALA A 95 4.61 -4.07 14.24
N GLY A 96 4.31 -2.93 14.87
CA GLY A 96 4.78 -2.60 16.21
C GLY A 96 6.24 -2.16 16.38
N ARG A 97 6.58 -0.94 15.95
CA ARG A 97 7.21 0.01 16.89
C ARG A 97 6.30 1.22 17.05
N ARG A 98 6.03 1.60 18.29
CA ARG A 98 5.18 2.75 18.61
C ARG A 98 6.08 3.94 18.90
N CYS A 99 5.64 5.12 18.47
CA CYS A 99 6.31 6.37 18.79
C CYS A 99 6.39 6.49 20.31
N ARG A 100 7.60 6.68 20.84
CA ARG A 100 7.81 6.82 22.29
C ARG A 100 7.04 8.02 22.88
N ALA A 101 6.83 9.07 22.10
CA ALA A 101 6.21 10.30 22.56
C ALA A 101 4.66 10.26 22.57
N CYS A 102 4.03 9.78 21.49
CA CYS A 102 2.56 9.79 21.37
C CYS A 102 1.92 8.39 21.45
N GLY A 103 2.72 7.33 21.48
CA GLY A 103 2.23 5.96 21.43
C GLY A 103 1.59 5.58 20.09
N GLY A 104 1.63 6.43 19.05
CA GLY A 104 1.11 6.11 17.72
C GLY A 104 2.00 5.13 16.96
N GLN A 105 1.49 4.50 15.91
CA GLN A 105 2.24 3.52 15.11
C GLN A 105 3.34 4.20 14.28
N LEU A 106 4.59 3.71 14.31
CA LEU A 106 5.68 4.19 13.47
C LEU A 106 5.66 3.51 12.10
N HIS A 107 6.05 4.27 11.06
CA HIS A 107 6.28 3.74 9.72
C HIS A 107 7.62 3.00 9.68
N ARG A 108 7.71 1.89 8.94
CA ARG A 108 8.94 1.08 8.86
C ARG A 108 10.17 1.87 8.43
N ILE A 109 10.05 2.78 7.46
CA ILE A 109 11.20 3.60 7.01
C ILE A 109 11.83 4.34 8.19
N VAL A 110 11.00 4.91 9.07
CA VAL A 110 11.43 5.62 10.28
C VAL A 110 12.13 4.64 11.24
N VAL A 111 11.60 3.42 11.38
CA VAL A 111 12.20 2.37 12.21
C VAL A 111 13.51 1.82 11.65
N ASP A 112 13.59 1.62 10.34
CA ASP A 112 14.76 1.07 9.62
C ASP A 112 15.93 2.08 9.64
N GLU A 113 15.62 3.39 9.66
CA GLU A 113 16.60 4.47 9.87
C GLU A 113 17.01 4.63 11.35
N GLY A 114 16.40 3.87 12.26
CA GLY A 114 16.74 3.85 13.68
C GLY A 114 15.95 4.81 14.57
N PHE A 115 14.95 5.52 14.02
CA PHE A 115 14.11 6.42 14.81
C PHE A 115 13.00 5.67 15.55
N ASP A 116 12.72 6.11 16.77
CA ASP A 116 11.66 5.57 17.64
C ASP A 116 10.57 6.59 17.99
N THR A 117 10.53 7.72 17.29
CA THR A 117 9.57 8.82 17.39
C THR A 117 9.04 9.22 16.02
N HIS A 118 7.84 9.82 15.96
CA HIS A 118 7.40 10.46 14.71
C HIS A 118 8.18 11.76 14.50
N PRO A 119 8.49 12.15 13.25
CA PRO A 119 9.13 13.44 12.96
C PRO A 119 8.37 14.65 13.52
N CYS A 120 7.04 14.56 13.65
CA CYS A 120 6.21 15.60 14.27
C CYS A 120 6.23 15.59 15.82
N CYS A 121 6.67 14.48 16.41
CA CYS A 121 6.83 14.31 17.85
C CYS A 121 8.23 14.71 18.33
N ASP A 122 9.21 14.75 17.42
CA ASP A 122 10.53 15.34 17.66
C ASP A 122 10.40 16.87 17.69
N ARG A 123 9.91 17.42 18.79
CA ARG A 123 9.97 18.87 19.01
C ARG A 123 11.42 19.27 19.33
N PRO A 124 11.94 20.33 18.69
CA PRO A 124 13.27 20.86 19.02
C PRO A 124 13.20 21.59 20.35
N GLY A 125 13.55 20.89 21.42
CA GLY A 125 13.80 21.44 22.75
C GLY A 125 15.18 20.98 23.21
N ALA A 126 16.16 21.87 23.11
CA ALA A 126 17.56 21.72 23.53
C ALA A 126 18.44 20.80 22.64
N ASN A 127 19.10 21.43 21.66
CA ASN A 127 20.33 21.01 20.96
C ASN A 127 20.23 20.01 19.77
N GLY A 128 20.47 20.56 18.56
CA GLY A 128 20.93 19.84 17.36
C GLY A 128 19.80 19.50 16.37
N SER A 129 19.86 19.76 15.07
CA SER A 129 20.91 20.27 14.19
C SER A 129 20.20 20.90 12.98
N LEU A 130 20.59 22.12 12.60
CA LEU A 130 20.10 22.80 11.39
C LEU A 130 20.27 21.93 10.11
N ALA A 131 21.22 21.00 10.13
CA ALA A 131 21.46 20.05 9.04
C ALA A 131 20.27 19.11 8.75
N PHE A 132 19.42 18.81 9.75
CA PHE A 132 18.25 17.96 9.53
C PHE A 132 17.12 18.69 8.79
N LEU A 133 16.90 19.98 9.11
CA LEU A 133 15.94 20.81 8.38
C LEU A 133 16.38 21.00 6.93
N GLU A 134 17.68 21.17 6.69
CA GLU A 134 18.25 21.27 5.34
C GLU A 134 18.11 19.95 4.56
N HIS A 135 18.37 18.80 5.17
CA HIS A 135 18.23 17.49 4.52
C HIS A 135 16.75 17.15 4.21
N THR A 136 15.84 17.48 5.12
CA THR A 136 14.40 17.25 4.92
C THR A 136 13.81 18.23 3.88
N ALA A 137 14.28 19.48 3.86
CA ALA A 137 13.91 20.45 2.83
C ALA A 137 14.44 20.06 1.43
N GLN A 138 15.63 19.46 1.35
CA GLN A 138 16.16 18.91 0.09
C GLN A 138 15.35 17.71 -0.39
N LEU A 139 14.94 16.81 0.49
CA LEU A 139 14.08 15.67 0.15
C LEU A 139 12.68 16.12 -0.30
N LEU A 140 12.04 17.03 0.45
CA LEU A 140 10.71 17.54 0.10
C LEU A 140 10.73 18.44 -1.16
N GLY A 141 11.79 19.24 -1.33
CA GLY A 141 12.02 20.03 -2.54
C GLY A 141 12.29 19.18 -3.78
N ALA A 142 13.07 18.11 -3.65
CA ALA A 142 13.29 17.13 -4.73
C ALA A 142 12.00 16.38 -5.09
N THR A 143 11.17 16.06 -4.10
CA THR A 143 9.88 15.39 -4.33
C THR A 143 8.88 16.32 -5.04
N LEU A 144 8.88 17.62 -4.73
CA LEU A 144 8.00 18.60 -5.39
C LEU A 144 8.45 18.98 -6.81
N LEU A 145 9.76 19.00 -7.10
CA LEU A 145 10.27 19.23 -8.45
C LEU A 145 10.07 18.01 -9.37
N ALA A 146 10.17 16.79 -8.84
CA ALA A 146 9.88 15.56 -9.59
C ALA A 146 8.38 15.37 -9.89
N GLN A 147 7.49 16.09 -9.21
CA GLN A 147 6.04 16.12 -9.49
C GLN A 147 5.64 17.14 -10.57
N ARG A 148 6.58 17.93 -11.10
CA ARG A 148 6.31 18.99 -12.09
C ARG A 148 7.10 18.85 -13.41
N ALA A 149 7.53 17.64 -13.77
CA ALA A 149 8.06 17.34 -15.10
C ALA A 149 7.10 16.43 -15.87
#